data_AF-A0A7C1NB36-F1
#
_entry.id   AF-A0A7C1NB36-F1
#
_cell.length_a   1.000
_cell.length_b   1.000
_cell.length_c   1.000
_cell.angle_alpha   90.00
_cell.angle_beta   90.00
_cell.angle_gamma   90.00
#
_symmetry.space_group_name_H-M   'P 1'
#
loop_
_entity.id
_entity.type
_entity.pdbx_description
1 polymer ?
#
loop_
_entity_poly.entity_id
_entity_poly.type
_entity_poly.pdbx_seq_one_letter_code
_entity_poly.pdbx_strand_id
1 'polypeptide(L)'
;MAQKLSAEQLCRHCDPSVLGFESTTDVTPVPGTIGQERAMNAIEFGLSLDSKGFNIYILGESGTGKMTSIMQEVSVLADKRDVPDDWCYVYN
;
A
#
# COMPACT_ATOMS: atom_id res chain seq x y z
N MET A 1 10.45 -30.78 29.21
CA MET A 1 11.70 -31.31 28.64
C MET A 1 11.72 -30.93 27.17
N ALA A 2 12.82 -30.40 26.64
CA ALA A 2 12.91 -30.03 25.23
C ALA A 2 13.00 -31.29 24.34
N GLN A 3 12.19 -31.36 23.28
CA GLN A 3 12.22 -32.45 22.30
C GLN A 3 13.27 -32.16 21.23
N LYS A 4 14.11 -33.15 20.90
CA LYS A 4 15.13 -33.01 19.86
C LYS A 4 14.46 -33.03 18.48
N LEU A 5 14.73 -32.01 17.67
CA LEU A 5 14.23 -31.90 16.29
C LEU A 5 15.16 -32.61 15.30
N SER A 6 14.59 -33.18 14.24
CA SER A 6 15.34 -33.66 13.08
C SER A 6 15.68 -32.49 12.13
N ALA A 7 16.60 -32.71 11.20
CA ALA A 7 17.04 -31.67 10.25
C ALA A 7 15.87 -31.11 9.41
N GLU A 8 14.92 -31.97 9.04
CA GLU A 8 13.74 -31.63 8.25
C GLU A 8 12.76 -30.75 9.01
N GLN A 9 12.81 -30.75 10.34
CA GLN A 9 11.94 -29.92 11.19
C GLN A 9 12.52 -28.52 11.43
N LEU A 10 13.76 -28.26 10.99
CA LEU A 10 14.42 -26.96 11.17
C LEU A 10 13.99 -25.93 10.12
N CYS A 11 13.48 -26.38 8.97
CA CYS A 11 13.10 -25.53 7.85
C CYS A 11 11.69 -25.87 7.37
N ARG A 12 10.89 -24.84 7.05
CA ARG A 12 9.70 -25.04 6.23
C ARG A 12 10.11 -25.07 4.77
N HIS A 13 9.94 -26.20 4.12
CA HIS A 13 10.13 -26.31 2.67
C HIS A 13 8.86 -25.90 1.93
N CYS A 14 9.02 -25.07 0.91
CA CYS A 14 7.99 -24.77 -0.07
C CYS A 14 8.34 -25.57 -1.34
N ASP A 15 7.43 -26.41 -1.81
CA ASP A 15 7.59 -27.10 -3.08
C ASP A 15 7.32 -26.10 -4.22
N PRO A 16 8.31 -25.75 -5.06
CA PRO A 16 8.12 -24.75 -6.12
C PRO A 16 7.05 -25.15 -7.14
N SER A 17 6.78 -26.45 -7.31
CA SER A 17 5.78 -26.93 -8.27
C SER A 17 4.35 -26.48 -7.94
N VAL A 18 4.07 -26.12 -6.69
CA VAL A 18 2.75 -25.62 -6.26
C VAL A 18 2.47 -24.18 -6.70
N LEU A 19 3.49 -23.43 -7.12
CA LEU A 19 3.37 -22.02 -7.48
C LEU A 19 2.87 -21.81 -8.92
N GLY A 20 3.07 -22.80 -9.80
CA GLY A 20 2.56 -22.78 -11.17
C GLY A 20 3.26 -21.82 -12.14
N PHE A 21 4.44 -21.31 -11.79
CA PHE A 21 5.31 -20.48 -12.65
C PHE A 21 6.79 -20.83 -12.45
N GLU A 22 7.63 -20.57 -13.45
CA GLU A 22 9.07 -20.84 -13.36
C GLU A 22 9.84 -19.70 -12.71
N SER A 23 9.48 -18.45 -13.00
CA SER A 23 10.13 -17.26 -12.48
C SER A 23 9.11 -16.18 -12.07
N THR A 24 9.47 -15.34 -11.08
CA THR A 24 8.64 -14.19 -10.69
C THR A 24 8.50 -13.15 -11.81
N THR A 25 9.33 -13.23 -12.85
CA THR A 25 9.16 -12.44 -14.09
C THR A 25 7.89 -12.80 -14.86
N ASP A 26 7.37 -14.01 -14.65
CA ASP A 26 6.20 -14.55 -15.36
C ASP A 26 4.89 -14.14 -14.67
N VAL A 27 4.99 -13.51 -13.50
CA VAL A 27 3.86 -13.14 -12.66
C VAL A 27 3.55 -11.66 -12.85
N THR A 28 2.29 -11.35 -13.16
CA THR A 28 1.83 -9.96 -13.19
C THR A 28 1.92 -9.37 -11.77
N PRO A 29 2.60 -8.22 -11.58
CA PRO A 29 2.68 -7.57 -10.28
C PRO A 29 1.30 -7.28 -9.72
N VAL A 30 1.08 -7.64 -8.45
CA VAL A 30 -0.17 -7.29 -7.76
C VAL A 30 -0.12 -5.79 -7.43
N PRO A 31 -1.09 -4.99 -7.91
CA PRO A 31 -1.14 -3.57 -7.58
C PRO A 31 -1.53 -3.36 -6.12
N GLY A 32 -1.09 -2.25 -5.53
CA GLY A 32 -1.44 -1.84 -4.19
C GLY A 32 -0.62 -2.51 -3.09
N THR A 33 -1.19 -2.57 -1.88
CA THR A 33 -0.53 -3.09 -0.68
C THR A 33 -1.12 -4.42 -0.23
N ILE A 34 -0.26 -5.34 0.18
CA ILE A 34 -0.68 -6.66 0.65
C ILE A 34 -1.01 -6.58 2.15
N GLY A 35 -2.20 -7.04 2.53
CA GLY A 35 -2.60 -7.18 3.95
C GLY A 35 -2.95 -5.87 4.66
N GLN A 36 -3.17 -4.77 3.92
CA GLN A 36 -3.43 -3.44 4.47
C GLN A 36 -4.85 -2.91 4.16
N GLU A 37 -5.82 -3.80 4.00
CA GLU A 37 -7.20 -3.47 3.61
C GLU A 37 -7.82 -2.36 4.47
N ARG A 38 -7.67 -2.46 5.81
CA ARG A 38 -8.15 -1.42 6.73
C ARG A 38 -7.53 -0.05 6.46
N ALA A 39 -6.24 -0.01 6.16
CA ALA A 39 -5.54 1.24 5.89
C ALA A 39 -6.01 1.85 4.56
N MET A 40 -6.19 1.02 3.53
CA MET A 40 -6.69 1.47 2.22
C MET A 40 -8.10 2.05 2.34
N ASN A 41 -9.02 1.38 3.05
CA ASN A 41 -10.38 1.89 3.27
C ASN A 41 -10.39 3.22 4.04
N ALA A 42 -9.48 3.41 5.00
CA ALA A 42 -9.37 4.66 5.73
C ALA A 42 -8.84 5.81 4.85
N ILE A 43 -7.90 5.51 3.95
CA ILE A 43 -7.39 6.47 2.96
C ILE A 43 -8.51 6.88 2.01
N GLU A 44 -9.22 5.90 1.42
CA GLU A 44 -10.34 6.17 0.50
C GLU A 44 -11.41 7.04 1.17
N PHE A 45 -11.83 6.66 2.38
CA PHE A 45 -12.79 7.44 3.16
C PHE A 45 -12.29 8.87 3.39
N GLY A 46 -11.05 9.04 3.87
CA GLY A 46 -10.49 10.36 4.13
C GLY A 46 -10.40 11.24 2.89
N LEU A 47 -10.07 10.66 1.73
CA LEU A 47 -9.97 11.38 0.45
C LEU A 47 -11.33 11.70 -0.17
N SER A 48 -12.39 10.96 0.19
CA SER A 48 -13.77 11.22 -0.25
C SER A 48 -14.43 12.42 0.45
N LEU A 49 -13.84 12.94 1.53
CA LEU A 49 -14.39 14.08 2.26
C LEU A 49 -14.11 15.40 1.52
N ASP A 50 -15.14 16.05 1.00
CA ASP A 50 -15.03 17.38 0.35
C ASP A 50 -15.04 18.55 1.36
N SER A 51 -15.26 18.26 2.65
CA SER A 51 -15.30 19.27 3.71
C SER A 51 -13.89 19.69 4.15
N LYS A 52 -13.68 20.99 4.33
CA LYS A 52 -12.44 21.52 4.92
C LYS A 52 -12.36 21.17 6.42
N GLY A 53 -11.14 21.08 6.94
CA GLY A 53 -10.88 20.87 8.38
C GLY A 53 -10.47 19.46 8.76
N PHE A 54 -10.37 18.54 7.79
CA PHE A 54 -9.90 17.18 8.01
C PHE A 54 -8.52 16.97 7.38
N ASN A 55 -7.70 16.14 8.02
CA ASN A 55 -6.39 15.72 7.54
C ASN A 55 -6.26 14.20 7.71
N ILE A 56 -5.45 13.56 6.87
CA ILE A 56 -5.12 12.13 6.99
C ILE A 56 -3.75 11.99 7.67
N TYR A 57 -3.67 11.13 8.67
CA TYR A 57 -2.41 10.74 9.31
C TYR A 57 -2.19 9.24 9.16
N ILE A 58 -0.99 8.84 8.73
CA ILE A 58 -0.65 7.44 8.44
C ILE A 58 0.46 6.97 9.37
N LEU A 59 0.16 5.92 10.14
CA LEU A 59 1.08 5.28 11.07
C LEU A 59 1.43 3.86 10.61
N GLY A 60 2.68 3.46 10.84
CA GLY A 60 3.14 2.10 10.62
C GLY A 60 4.67 2.03 10.58
N GLU A 61 5.21 0.82 10.65
CA GLU A 61 6.65 0.58 10.69
C GLU A 61 7.38 1.15 9.46
N SER A 62 8.68 1.40 9.59
CA SER A 62 9.49 1.83 8.44
C SER A 62 9.56 0.70 7.39
N GLY A 63 9.60 1.07 6.11
CA GLY A 63 9.67 0.10 5.01
C GLY A 63 8.34 -0.52 4.58
N THR A 64 7.21 -0.19 5.22
CA THR A 64 5.88 -0.75 4.85
C THR A 64 5.20 -0.07 3.66
N GLY A 65 5.89 0.82 2.95
CA GLY A 65 5.35 1.46 1.73
C GLY A 65 4.32 2.56 1.96
N LYS A 66 4.08 3.03 3.20
CA LYS A 66 3.06 4.05 3.55
C LYS A 66 2.96 5.22 2.58
N MET A 67 4.10 5.85 2.26
CA MET A 67 4.15 7.02 1.37
C MET A 67 3.77 6.64 -0.06
N THR A 68 4.28 5.52 -0.56
CA THR A 68 3.98 5.02 -1.90
C THR A 68 2.49 4.78 -2.05
N SER A 69 1.86 4.15 -1.07
CA SER A 69 0.42 3.82 -1.10
C SER A 69 -0.45 5.07 -1.14
N ILE A 70 -0.23 6.03 -0.23
CA ILE A 70 -1.05 7.25 -0.21
C ILE A 70 -0.87 8.09 -1.47
N MET A 71 0.37 8.19 -2.01
CA MET A 71 0.60 8.95 -3.23
C MET A 71 -0.05 8.31 -4.46
N GLN A 72 -0.07 6.98 -4.54
CA GLN A 72 -0.78 6.29 -5.61
C GLN A 72 -2.28 6.60 -5.57
N GLU A 73 -2.92 6.51 -4.41
CA GLU A 73 -4.35 6.83 -4.27
C GLU A 73 -4.65 8.30 -4.55
N VAL A 74 -3.82 9.22 -4.03
CA VAL A 74 -3.97 10.67 -4.28
C VAL A 74 -3.81 10.99 -5.77
N SER A 75 -2.86 10.37 -6.46
CA SER A 75 -2.66 10.57 -7.90
C SER A 75 -3.87 10.11 -8.69
N VAL A 76 -4.38 8.90 -8.41
CA VAL A 76 -5.57 8.34 -9.08
C VAL A 76 -6.80 9.22 -8.88
N LEU A 77 -6.95 9.84 -7.71
CA LEU A 77 -8.05 10.76 -7.44
C LEU A 77 -7.85 12.12 -8.13
N ALA A 78 -6.64 12.67 -8.09
CA ALA A 78 -6.31 13.95 -8.70
C ALA A 78 -6.53 13.94 -10.22
N ASP A 79 -6.18 12.84 -10.89
CA ASP A 79 -6.38 12.65 -12.34
C ASP A 79 -7.86 12.71 -12.77
N LYS A 80 -8.79 12.59 -11.81
CA LYS A 80 -10.25 12.62 -12.04
C LYS A 80 -10.90 13.94 -11.60
N ARG A 81 -10.13 14.89 -11.06
CA ARG A 81 -10.64 16.18 -10.57
C ARG A 81 -10.25 17.31 -11.53
N ASP A 82 -11.01 18.40 -11.46
CA ASP A 82 -10.71 19.61 -12.21
C ASP A 82 -9.37 20.21 -11.77
N VAL A 83 -8.72 20.90 -12.71
CA VAL A 83 -7.47 21.63 -12.43
C VAL A 83 -7.76 22.73 -11.40
N PRO A 84 -6.99 22.81 -10.30
CA PRO A 84 -7.18 23.85 -9.29
C PRO A 84 -6.93 25.26 -9.82
N ASP A 85 -7.56 26.26 -9.18
CA ASP A 85 -7.33 27.67 -9.48
C ASP A 85 -5.87 28.10 -9.20
N ASP A 86 -5.37 29.04 -10.00
CA ASP A 86 -4.08 29.68 -9.77
C ASP A 86 -4.11 30.55 -8.50
N TRP A 87 -3.03 30.49 -7.71
CA TRP A 87 -2.87 31.35 -6.54
C TRP A 87 -1.88 32.48 -6.84
N CYS A 88 -2.31 33.73 -6.70
CA CYS A 88 -1.46 34.90 -6.86
C CYS A 88 -1.50 35.81 -5.63
N TYR A 89 -0.33 36.35 -5.25
CA TYR A 89 -0.24 37.45 -4.31
C TYR A 89 -0.32 38.76 -5.06
N VAL A 90 -1.18 39.67 -4.62
CA VAL A 90 -1.30 41.03 -5.15
C VAL A 90 -0.92 42.05 -4.10
N TYR A 91 -0.30 43.14 -4.54
CA TYR A 91 -0.03 44.29 -3.68
C TYR A 91 -1.34 45.06 -3.48
N ASN A 92 -1.68 45.37 -2.24
CA ASN A 92 -2.85 46.15 -1.86
C ASN A 92 -2.43 47.59 -1.59
#